data_AF-A0A7E4W671-F1
#
_entry.id   AF-A0A7E4W671-F1
#
_cell.length_a   1.000
_cell.length_b   1.000
_cell.length_c   1.000
_cell.angle_alpha   90.00
_cell.angle_beta   90.00
_cell.angle_gamma   90.00
#
_symmetry.space_group_name_H-M   'P 1'
#
loop_
_entity.id
_entity.type
_entity.pdbx_description
1 polymer ?
#
loop_
_entity_poly.entity_id
_entity_poly.type
_entity_poly.pdbx_seq_one_letter_code
_entity_poly.pdbx_strand_id
1 'polypeptide(L)'
;MCRLLILAALIATVSLVESSCVDTASNCAADRHLCNDKLWHDLMFDNCKQTCNFCDTCVDSHSNCAEYVRNGFCNSTFYTPLQKRQFCGKSCNLC
;
A
#
# COMPACT_ATOMS: atom_id res chain seq x y z
N MET A 1 43.66 -5.09 22.54
CA MET A 1 42.63 -4.79 23.56
C MET A 1 41.45 -4.08 22.86
N CYS A 2 40.61 -4.66 21.99
CA CYS A 2 39.89 -5.95 21.94
C CYS A 2 38.87 -6.19 23.06
N ARG A 3 38.14 -5.17 23.55
CA ARG A 3 36.95 -5.42 24.41
C ARG A 3 35.79 -4.42 24.37
N LEU A 4 35.76 -3.40 23.49
CA LEU A 4 34.64 -2.42 23.50
C LEU A 4 33.84 -2.27 22.20
N LEU A 5 34.17 -3.01 21.13
CA LEU A 5 33.54 -2.88 19.80
C LEU A 5 32.36 -3.83 19.53
N ILE A 6 31.88 -4.61 20.50
CA ILE A 6 30.95 -5.73 20.23
C ILE A 6 29.50 -5.49 20.74
N LEU A 7 29.18 -4.34 21.35
CA LEU A 7 27.82 -4.08 21.89
C LEU A 7 26.96 -3.11 21.06
N ALA A 8 27.51 -2.47 20.02
CA ALA A 8 26.77 -1.50 19.20
C ALA A 8 26.28 -2.06 17.85
N ALA A 9 26.47 -3.35 17.58
CA ALA A 9 26.21 -3.94 16.26
C ALA A 9 24.95 -4.82 16.18
N LEU A 10 24.15 -4.94 17.25
CA LEU A 10 22.96 -5.82 17.28
C LEU A 10 21.62 -5.09 17.10
N ILE A 11 21.60 -3.76 17.05
CA ILE A 11 20.35 -2.99 16.90
C ILE A 11 20.55 -1.98 15.78
N ALA A 12 19.96 -2.26 14.61
CA ALA A 12 19.52 -1.31 13.57
C ALA A 12 19.82 -1.71 12.11
N THR A 13 19.89 -3.00 11.77
CA THR A 13 19.36 -3.44 10.46
C THR A 13 17.86 -3.67 10.52
N VAL A 14 17.13 -2.91 11.37
CA VAL A 14 15.69 -2.89 11.26
C VAL A 14 15.39 -2.13 9.97
N SER A 15 15.35 -2.86 8.86
CA SER A 15 14.54 -2.49 7.71
C SER A 15 13.10 -2.44 8.23
N LEU A 16 12.74 -1.35 8.90
CA LEU A 16 11.36 -0.96 9.11
C LEU A 16 10.87 -0.63 7.71
N VAL A 17 10.44 -1.67 6.99
CA VAL A 17 9.31 -1.51 6.10
C VAL A 17 8.18 -1.11 7.04
N GLU A 18 8.08 0.19 7.34
CA GLU A 18 6.82 0.77 7.74
C GLU A 18 5.92 0.53 6.53
N SER A 19 5.24 -0.61 6.51
CA SER A 19 3.97 -0.65 5.85
C SER A 19 3.13 0.37 6.62
N SER A 20 3.13 1.62 6.15
CA SER A 20 2.33 2.73 6.67
C SER A 20 0.84 2.50 6.37
N CYS A 21 0.41 1.24 6.41
CA CYS A 21 -0.95 0.82 6.26
C CYS A 21 -1.64 0.93 7.62
N VAL A 22 -1.98 2.18 7.91
CA VAL A 22 -2.75 2.59 9.07
C VAL A 22 -3.99 3.30 8.57
N ASP A 23 -5.07 3.18 9.35
CA ASP A 23 -6.25 4.00 9.13
C ASP A 23 -5.94 5.45 9.53
N THR A 24 -6.35 6.39 8.69
CA THR A 24 -6.23 7.84 8.97
C THR A 24 -7.54 8.44 9.45
N ALA A 25 -8.68 7.79 9.16
CA ALA A 25 -9.97 8.19 9.70
C ALA A 25 -10.30 7.47 11.02
N SER A 26 -11.03 8.15 11.91
CA SER A 26 -11.39 7.63 13.23
C SER A 26 -12.62 6.72 13.22
N ASN A 27 -13.44 6.77 12.18
CA ASN A 27 -14.71 6.04 12.06
C ASN A 27 -14.63 4.78 11.18
N CYS A 28 -13.42 4.34 10.78
CA CYS A 28 -13.23 3.19 9.90
C CYS A 28 -13.93 1.92 10.39
N ALA A 29 -13.93 1.65 11.70
CA ALA A 29 -14.61 0.50 12.27
C ALA A 29 -16.14 0.52 12.05
N ALA A 30 -16.76 1.70 12.14
CA ALA A 30 -18.19 1.87 11.88
C ALA A 30 -18.50 1.76 10.38
N ASP A 31 -17.61 2.29 9.55
CA ASP A 31 -17.77 2.36 8.09
C ASP A 31 -17.24 1.12 7.37
N ARG A 32 -16.83 0.06 8.09
CA ARG A 32 -16.29 -1.19 7.51
C ARG A 32 -17.20 -1.79 6.42
N HIS A 33 -18.52 -1.61 6.53
CA HIS A 33 -19.48 -2.09 5.54
C HIS A 33 -19.32 -1.39 4.16
N LEU A 34 -18.71 -0.21 4.12
CA LEU A 34 -18.46 0.58 2.90
C LEU A 34 -17.20 0.14 2.14
N CYS A 35 -16.35 -0.73 2.71
CA CYS A 35 -15.10 -1.15 2.06
C CYS A 35 -15.30 -1.73 0.65
N ASN A 36 -16.45 -2.36 0.39
CA ASN A 36 -16.77 -2.96 -0.91
C ASN A 36 -17.78 -2.14 -1.73
N ASP A 37 -18.23 -1.01 -1.20
CA ASP A 37 -19.16 -0.12 -1.90
C ASP A 37 -18.40 0.66 -2.98
N LYS A 38 -18.87 0.60 -4.23
CA LYS A 38 -18.19 1.24 -5.36
C LYS A 38 -18.04 2.76 -5.20
N LEU A 39 -19.01 3.41 -4.56
CA LEU A 39 -18.99 4.86 -4.36
C LEU A 39 -17.97 5.25 -3.28
N TRP A 40 -17.87 4.44 -2.23
CA TRP A 40 -17.02 4.73 -1.06
C TRP A 40 -15.65 4.06 -1.12
N HIS A 41 -15.41 3.17 -2.07
CA HIS A 41 -14.18 2.38 -2.15
C HIS A 41 -12.94 3.26 -2.10
N ASP A 42 -12.86 4.34 -2.87
CA ASP A 42 -11.65 5.17 -2.90
C ASP A 42 -11.45 5.91 -1.57
N LEU A 43 -12.52 6.41 -0.94
CA LEU A 43 -12.43 7.02 0.39
C LEU A 43 -11.99 6.02 1.46
N MET A 44 -12.60 4.82 1.46
CA MET A 44 -12.24 3.74 2.39
C MET A 44 -10.82 3.23 2.13
N PHE A 45 -10.36 3.29 0.88
CA PHE A 45 -9.00 2.95 0.51
C PHE A 45 -7.99 3.96 1.07
N ASP A 46 -8.24 5.24 0.88
CA ASP A 46 -7.32 6.28 1.34
C ASP A 46 -7.28 6.38 2.87
N ASN A 47 -8.44 6.20 3.53
CA ASN A 47 -8.59 6.52 4.95
C ASN A 47 -8.70 5.32 5.88
N CYS A 48 -9.10 4.15 5.35
CA CYS A 48 -9.44 2.97 6.15
C CYS A 48 -8.77 1.70 5.62
N LYS A 49 -7.58 1.85 5.03
CA LYS A 49 -6.79 0.78 4.41
C LYS A 49 -6.47 -0.40 5.33
N GLN A 50 -6.24 -0.17 6.61
CA GLN A 50 -6.03 -1.25 7.57
C GLN A 50 -7.35 -1.95 7.89
N THR A 51 -8.40 -1.20 8.22
CA THR A 51 -9.73 -1.77 8.48
C THR A 51 -10.22 -2.56 7.26
N CYS A 52 -10.09 -2.05 6.05
CA CYS A 52 -10.55 -2.71 4.84
C CYS A 52 -9.61 -3.79 4.31
N ASN A 53 -8.49 -4.10 4.99
CA ASN A 53 -7.47 -5.06 4.54
C ASN A 53 -6.87 -4.73 3.16
N PHE A 54 -6.77 -3.44 2.83
CA PHE A 54 -6.16 -3.00 1.58
C PHE A 54 -4.61 -2.98 1.64
N CYS A 55 -4.02 -3.16 2.82
CA CYS A 55 -2.56 -3.22 3.00
C CYS A 55 -1.86 -4.22 2.08
N ASP A 56 -2.44 -5.41 1.92
CA ASP A 56 -1.83 -6.50 1.15
C ASP A 56 -1.99 -6.33 -0.37
N THR A 57 -2.81 -5.35 -0.80
CA THR A 57 -2.98 -5.00 -2.21
C THR A 57 -1.93 -4.04 -2.72
N CYS A 58 -1.02 -3.56 -1.86
CA CYS A 58 0.08 -2.68 -2.23
C CYS A 58 1.29 -3.45 -2.80
N VAL A 59 1.03 -4.25 -3.84
CA VAL A 59 2.05 -5.03 -4.53
C VAL A 59 1.96 -4.80 -6.03
N ASP A 60 3.09 -4.92 -6.70
CA ASP A 60 3.10 -5.06 -8.16
C ASP A 60 2.97 -6.55 -8.46
N SER A 61 1.75 -7.01 -8.76
CA SER A 61 1.51 -8.41 -9.12
C SER A 61 1.95 -8.73 -10.55
N HIS A 62 2.20 -7.71 -11.38
CA HIS A 62 2.66 -7.86 -12.76
C HIS A 62 4.14 -7.48 -12.91
N SER A 63 4.93 -8.29 -13.61
CA SER A 63 6.38 -8.04 -13.81
C SER A 63 6.68 -6.79 -14.64
N ASN A 64 5.75 -6.40 -15.52
CA ASN A 64 5.95 -5.31 -16.49
C ASN A 64 5.41 -3.96 -16.00
N CYS A 65 5.24 -3.76 -14.69
CA CYS A 65 4.68 -2.51 -14.16
C CYS A 65 5.46 -1.26 -14.58
N ALA A 66 6.78 -1.33 -14.69
CA ALA A 66 7.59 -0.23 -15.20
C ALA A 66 7.18 0.21 -16.61
N GLU A 67 6.84 -0.73 -17.49
CA GLU A 67 6.36 -0.44 -18.83
C GLU A 67 4.91 0.06 -18.83
N TYR A 68 4.04 -0.54 -18.01
CA TYR A 68 2.64 -0.13 -17.89
C TYR A 68 2.52 1.31 -17.38
N VAL A 69 3.27 1.69 -16.35
CA VAL A 69 3.34 3.07 -15.85
C VAL A 69 3.77 4.02 -16.95
N ARG A 70 4.85 3.71 -17.68
CA ARG A 70 5.36 4.52 -18.80
C ARG A 70 4.33 4.67 -19.92
N ASN A 71 3.50 3.65 -20.15
CA ASN A 71 2.43 3.66 -21.15
C ASN A 71 1.10 4.25 -20.63
N GLY A 72 1.09 4.86 -19.44
CA GLY A 72 -0.07 5.59 -18.91
C GLY A 72 -1.10 4.75 -18.18
N PHE A 73 -0.75 3.52 -17.78
CA PHE A 73 -1.66 2.61 -17.08
C PHE A 73 -2.34 3.24 -15.85
N CYS A 74 -1.59 3.94 -15.01
CA CYS A 74 -2.10 4.54 -13.78
C CYS A 74 -3.20 5.59 -14.03
N ASN A 75 -3.14 6.30 -15.15
CA ASN A 75 -4.07 7.37 -15.51
C ASN A 75 -5.11 6.94 -16.57
N SER A 76 -5.05 5.70 -17.05
CA SER A 76 -5.96 5.19 -18.07
C SER A 76 -7.40 5.12 -17.57
N THR A 77 -8.37 5.56 -18.38
CA THR A 77 -9.80 5.41 -18.07
C THR A 77 -10.35 4.02 -18.41
N PHE A 78 -9.54 3.18 -19.07
CA PHE A 78 -9.93 1.81 -19.46
C PHE A 78 -9.90 0.82 -18.29
N TYR A 79 -8.98 1.00 -17.34
CA TYR A 79 -8.83 0.12 -16.19
C TYR A 79 -9.52 0.67 -14.96
N THR A 80 -10.16 -0.19 -14.19
CA THR A 80 -10.76 0.22 -12.91
C THR A 80 -9.66 0.58 -11.90
N PRO A 81 -9.95 1.45 -10.92
CA PRO A 81 -9.02 1.72 -9.82
C PRO A 81 -8.53 0.44 -9.12
N LEU A 82 -9.42 -0.54 -8.96
CA LEU A 82 -9.08 -1.85 -8.39
C LEU A 82 -8.07 -2.62 -9.25
N GLN A 83 -8.26 -2.66 -10.57
CA GLN A 83 -7.30 -3.32 -11.47
C GLN A 83 -5.93 -2.65 -11.45
N LYS A 84 -5.91 -1.31 -11.39
CA LYS A 84 -4.65 -0.56 -11.30
C LYS A 84 -3.90 -0.87 -10.01
N ARG A 85 -4.61 -0.89 -8.88
CA ARG A 85 -4.09 -1.28 -7.58
C ARG A 85 -3.60 -2.73 -7.56
N GLN A 86 -4.39 -3.65 -8.14
CA GLN A 86 -4.06 -5.08 -8.15
C GLN A 86 -2.82 -5.37 -9.00
N PHE A 87 -2.69 -4.77 -10.19
CA PHE A 87 -1.58 -5.08 -11.09
C PHE A 87 -0.30 -4.34 -10.74
N CYS A 88 -0.39 -3.04 -10.52
CA CYS A 88 0.77 -2.16 -10.36
C CYS A 88 0.53 -1.13 -9.25
N GLY A 89 -0.09 -1.52 -8.14
CA GLY A 89 -0.50 -0.61 -7.08
C GLY A 89 0.67 0.20 -6.52
N LYS A 90 1.80 -0.48 -6.27
CA LYS A 90 3.03 0.17 -5.78
C LYS A 90 3.65 1.06 -6.86
N SER A 91 3.81 0.54 -8.07
CA SER A 91 4.37 1.27 -9.20
C SER A 91 3.54 2.50 -9.62
N CYS A 92 2.23 2.49 -9.38
CA CYS A 92 1.34 3.61 -9.64
C CYS A 92 1.18 4.56 -8.44
N ASN A 93 1.83 4.30 -7.31
CA ASN A 93 1.62 5.02 -6.04
C ASN A 93 0.12 5.13 -5.66
N LEU A 94 -0.62 4.05 -5.93
CA LEU A 94 -2.04 3.94 -5.55
C LEU A 94 -2.20 3.29 -4.18
N CYS A 95 -1.12 3.27 -3.42
CA CYS A 95 -0.93 2.87 -2.04
C CYS A 95 0.40 3.53 -1.60
#